data_AF-A0A0M1P5D9-F1
#
_entry.id   AF-A0A0M1P5D9-F1
#
_cell.length_a   1.000
_cell.length_b   1.000
_cell.length_c   1.000
_cell.angle_alpha   90.00
_cell.angle_beta   90.00
_cell.angle_gamma   90.00
#
_symmetry.space_group_name_H-M   'P 1'
#
loop_
_entity.id
_entity.type
_entity.pdbx_description
1 polymer ?
#
loop_
_entity_poly.entity_id
_entity_poly.type
_entity_poly.pdbx_seq_one_letter_code
_entity_poly.pdbx_strand_id
1 'polypeptide(L)'
;MIYERWKPQWQAAKGNEQFRATFGEYIPLVEAVANTISVDIQYVIKDESSQTLIHNDLNPGNVLVHNNTDVIFIDWEEARYGSLFLDIPLRCGTSEQIEEYRGLLAANTMEFADNHFNQMYTIASRYLGLRYMSKQVV
;
A
#
# COMPACT_ATOMS: atom_id res chain seq x y z
N MET A 1 5.81 14.96 10.35
CA MET A 1 6.32 14.67 8.98
C MET A 1 5.27 14.19 7.99
N ILE A 2 4.65 12.99 8.08
CA ILE A 2 3.78 12.51 6.97
C ILE A 2 2.58 13.44 6.72
N TYR A 3 1.90 13.88 7.79
CA TYR A 3 0.76 14.80 7.71
C TYR A 3 1.13 16.21 7.23
N GLU A 4 2.37 16.65 7.40
CA GLU A 4 2.79 17.98 6.93
C GLU A 4 2.88 18.05 5.40
N ARG A 5 3.03 16.90 4.72
CA ARG A 5 3.34 16.86 3.29
C ARG A 5 2.13 16.76 2.37
N TRP A 6 1.08 16.05 2.77
CA TRP A 6 -0.14 15.87 1.94
C TRP A 6 -1.31 16.75 2.41
N LYS A 7 -1.35 17.09 3.70
CA LYS A 7 -2.50 17.80 4.30
C LYS A 7 -2.67 19.22 3.74
N PRO A 8 -1.61 20.02 3.46
CA PRO A 8 -1.79 21.34 2.86
C PRO A 8 -2.48 21.30 1.48
N GLN A 9 -2.06 20.38 0.61
CA GLN A 9 -2.63 20.19 -0.72
C GLN A 9 -4.07 19.67 -0.62
N TRP A 10 -4.34 18.78 0.35
CA TRP A 10 -5.71 18.36 0.65
C TRP A 10 -6.60 19.53 1.11
N GLN A 11 -6.12 20.39 2.01
CA GLN A 11 -6.88 21.59 2.41
C GLN A 11 -7.11 22.54 1.23
N ALA A 12 -6.10 22.73 0.36
CA ALA A 12 -6.24 23.53 -0.86
C ALA A 12 -7.29 22.95 -1.82
N ALA A 13 -7.29 21.62 -2.04
CA ALA A 13 -8.28 20.93 -2.86
C ALA A 13 -9.69 21.10 -2.30
N LYS A 14 -9.87 20.97 -0.98
CA LYS A 14 -11.16 21.24 -0.32
C LYS A 14 -11.61 22.69 -0.44
N GLY A 15 -10.71 23.65 -0.66
CA GLY A 15 -11.07 25.05 -0.93
C GLY A 15 -11.55 25.31 -2.36
N ASN A 16 -11.31 24.38 -3.30
CA ASN A 16 -11.67 24.53 -4.70
C ASN A 16 -13.14 24.14 -4.95
N GLU A 17 -13.94 25.07 -5.48
CA GLU A 17 -15.38 24.87 -5.72
C GLU A 17 -15.67 23.74 -6.70
N GLN A 18 -14.91 23.65 -7.80
CA GLN A 18 -15.08 22.59 -8.80
C GLN A 18 -14.75 21.23 -8.21
N PHE A 19 -13.68 21.13 -7.41
CA PHE A 19 -13.33 19.90 -6.70
C PHE A 19 -14.44 19.46 -5.75
N ARG A 20 -14.99 20.39 -4.96
CA ARG A 20 -16.12 20.10 -4.06
C ARG A 20 -17.39 19.71 -4.79
N ALA A 21 -17.68 20.33 -5.94
CA ALA A 21 -18.84 19.97 -6.73
C ALA A 21 -18.77 18.53 -7.24
N THR A 22 -17.57 18.05 -7.57
CA THR A 22 -17.37 16.67 -8.07
C THR A 22 -17.18 15.64 -6.96
N PHE A 23 -16.43 15.97 -5.89
CA PHE A 23 -15.96 14.99 -4.90
C PHE A 23 -16.39 15.29 -3.47
N GLY A 24 -17.20 16.34 -3.26
CA GLY A 24 -17.54 16.85 -1.93
C GLY A 24 -18.17 15.81 -1.00
N GLU A 25 -18.98 14.90 -1.56
CA GLU A 25 -19.63 13.83 -0.79
C GLU A 25 -18.65 12.80 -0.22
N TYR A 26 -17.48 12.61 -0.85
CA TYR A 26 -16.47 11.66 -0.38
C TYR A 26 -15.53 12.25 0.66
N ILE A 27 -15.49 13.59 0.82
CA ILE A 27 -14.56 14.27 1.74
C ILE A 27 -14.65 13.71 3.17
N PRO A 28 -15.84 13.56 3.79
CA PRO A 28 -15.93 13.03 5.16
C PRO A 28 -15.38 11.60 5.29
N LEU A 29 -15.61 10.76 4.28
CA LEU A 29 -15.13 9.38 4.25
C LEU A 29 -13.60 9.34 4.14
N VAL A 30 -13.02 10.12 3.22
CA VAL A 30 -11.57 10.22 3.04
C VAL A 30 -10.91 10.71 4.32
N GLU A 31 -11.47 11.73 4.97
CA GLU A 31 -10.91 12.26 6.22
C GLU A 31 -11.02 11.26 7.38
N ALA A 32 -12.16 10.56 7.49
CA ALA A 32 -12.32 9.51 8.49
C ALA A 32 -11.26 8.42 8.34
N VAL A 33 -11.03 7.92 7.12
CA VAL A 33 -9.99 6.91 6.85
C VAL A 33 -8.59 7.46 7.08
N ALA A 34 -8.28 8.66 6.59
CA ALA A 34 -6.94 9.26 6.72
C ALA A 34 -6.53 9.47 8.19
N ASN A 35 -7.50 9.67 9.08
CA ASN A 35 -7.26 9.82 10.52
C ASN A 35 -6.88 8.50 11.22
N THR A 36 -7.20 7.34 10.63
CA THR A 36 -6.90 6.03 11.22
C THR A 36 -5.66 5.36 10.65
N ILE A 37 -5.19 5.75 9.44
CA ILE A 37 -4.07 5.08 8.74
C ILE A 37 -2.84 4.83 9.63
N SER A 38 -2.42 5.82 10.42
CA SER A 38 -1.23 5.69 11.29
C SER A 38 -1.41 4.73 12.46
N VAL A 39 -2.66 4.56 12.92
CA VAL A 39 -3.02 3.59 13.95
C VAL A 39 -3.22 2.21 13.31
N ASP A 40 -3.94 2.14 12.20
CA ASP A 40 -4.29 0.89 11.53
C ASP A 40 -3.06 0.14 11.03
N ILE A 41 -2.04 0.85 10.52
CA ILE A 41 -0.80 0.22 10.05
C ILE A 41 -0.08 -0.56 11.14
N GLN A 42 -0.34 -0.28 12.43
CA GLN A 42 0.23 -1.06 13.53
C GLN A 42 -0.26 -2.51 13.53
N TYR A 43 -1.47 -2.80 13.04
CA TYR A 43 -1.96 -4.17 12.91
C TYR A 43 -1.15 -4.96 11.88
N VAL A 44 -0.79 -4.34 10.76
CA VAL A 44 0.04 -4.95 9.71
C VAL A 44 1.47 -5.14 10.20
N ILE A 45 2.07 -4.11 10.82
CA ILE A 45 3.47 -4.18 11.29
C ILE A 45 3.66 -5.24 12.37
N LYS A 46 2.67 -5.40 13.25
CA LYS A 46 2.74 -6.34 14.40
C LYS A 46 2.22 -7.73 14.10
N ASP A 47 1.65 -7.98 12.92
CA ASP A 47 1.21 -9.31 12.52
C ASP A 47 2.44 -10.17 12.21
N GLU A 48 2.82 -11.02 13.18
CA GLU A 48 3.98 -11.92 13.07
C GLU A 48 3.82 -12.94 11.94
N SER A 49 2.58 -13.33 11.61
CA SER A 49 2.29 -14.33 10.58
C SER A 49 2.64 -13.87 9.15
N SER A 50 2.80 -12.56 8.96
CA SER A 50 3.12 -11.96 7.66
C SER A 50 4.56 -11.48 7.54
N GLN A 51 5.40 -11.69 8.55
CA GLN A 51 6.78 -11.19 8.57
C GLN A 51 7.69 -12.03 7.67
N THR A 52 8.40 -11.36 6.77
CA THR A 52 9.38 -11.95 5.87
C THR A 52 10.46 -10.93 5.51
N LEU A 53 11.48 -11.34 4.75
CA LEU A 53 12.34 -10.38 4.07
C LEU A 53 11.53 -9.67 2.99
N ILE A 54 11.34 -8.37 3.15
CA ILE A 54 10.65 -7.50 2.19
C ILE A 54 11.64 -6.56 1.52
N HIS A 55 11.34 -6.20 0.28
CA HIS A 55 12.04 -5.15 -0.46
C HIS A 55 11.71 -3.77 0.11
N ASN A 56 10.47 -3.56 0.57
CA ASN A 56 9.95 -2.33 1.19
C ASN A 56 9.96 -1.09 0.27
N ASP A 57 10.29 -1.26 -1.00
CA ASP A 57 10.15 -0.26 -2.06
C ASP A 57 9.88 -0.93 -3.43
N LEU A 58 9.05 -1.98 -3.43
CA LEU A 58 8.77 -2.80 -4.61
C LEU A 58 7.83 -2.12 -5.64
N ASN A 59 8.23 -0.95 -6.13
CA ASN A 59 7.51 -0.22 -7.18
C ASN A 59 7.87 -0.76 -8.59
N PRO A 60 7.07 -0.49 -9.65
CA PRO A 60 7.34 -0.93 -11.02
C PRO A 60 8.75 -0.67 -11.54
N GLY A 61 9.37 0.46 -11.17
CA GLY A 61 10.74 0.82 -11.57
C GLY A 61 11.83 -0.10 -11.02
N ASN A 62 11.54 -0.81 -9.92
CA ASN A 62 12.48 -1.72 -9.25
C ASN A 62 12.30 -3.20 -9.70
N VAL A 63 11.56 -3.44 -10.80
CA VAL A 63 11.46 -4.76 -11.41
C VAL A 63 11.83 -4.72 -12.88
N LEU A 64 12.80 -5.54 -13.23
CA LEU A 64 13.21 -5.79 -14.60
C LEU A 64 12.56 -7.11 -15.05
N VAL A 65 11.88 -7.06 -16.19
CA VAL A 65 11.27 -8.24 -16.82
C VAL A 65 11.94 -8.46 -18.17
N HIS A 66 12.49 -9.66 -18.38
CA HIS A 66 13.07 -10.08 -19.64
C HIS A 66 12.31 -11.29 -20.20
N ASN A 67 11.98 -11.24 -21.49
CA ASN A 67 11.19 -12.26 -22.20
C ASN A 67 9.85 -12.67 -21.55
N ASN A 68 9.28 -11.82 -20.67
CA ASN A 68 8.09 -12.11 -19.86
C ASN A 68 8.22 -13.33 -18.93
N THR A 69 9.43 -13.84 -18.71
CA THR A 69 9.67 -15.02 -17.86
C THR A 69 10.69 -14.74 -16.77
N ASP A 70 11.68 -13.91 -17.06
CA ASP A 70 12.78 -13.65 -16.15
C ASP A 70 12.50 -12.34 -15.40
N VAL A 71 12.22 -12.45 -14.10
CA VAL A 71 11.91 -11.31 -13.24
C VAL A 71 13.09 -11.08 -12.29
N ILE A 72 13.65 -9.87 -12.31
CA ILE A 72 14.75 -9.46 -11.43
C ILE A 72 14.30 -8.26 -10.61
N PHE A 73 14.44 -8.37 -9.28
CA PHE A 73 14.23 -7.29 -8.33
C PHE A 73 15.56 -6.56 -8.07
N ILE A 74 15.58 -5.25 -8.20
CA ILE A 74 16.76 -4.39 -8.01
C ILE A 74 16.50 -3.33 -6.94
N ASP A 75 17.55 -2.64 -6.48
CA ASP A 75 17.43 -1.52 -5.54
C ASP A 75 16.96 -1.93 -4.12
N TRP A 76 17.70 -2.88 -3.52
CA TRP A 76 17.40 -3.47 -2.22
C TRP A 76 17.77 -2.60 -1.00
N GLU A 77 18.06 -1.31 -1.18
CA GLU A 77 18.57 -0.45 -0.09
C GLU A 77 17.57 -0.25 1.06
N GLU A 78 16.27 -0.33 0.78
CA GLU A 78 15.19 -0.20 1.77
C GLU A 78 14.80 -1.53 2.42
N ALA A 79 15.40 -2.64 1.99
CA ALA A 79 15.00 -4.00 2.38
C ALA A 79 15.14 -4.23 3.89
N ARG A 80 14.20 -4.98 4.46
CA ARG A 80 14.15 -5.29 5.90
C ARG A 80 13.31 -6.50 6.19
N TYR A 81 13.39 -7.00 7.41
CA TYR A 81 12.39 -7.92 7.92
C TYR A 81 11.12 -7.13 8.28
N GLY A 82 9.99 -7.49 7.68
CA GLY A 82 8.75 -6.73 7.81
C GLY A 82 7.55 -7.49 7.22
N SER A 83 6.36 -6.91 7.34
CA SER A 83 5.15 -7.52 6.79
C SER A 83 5.18 -7.53 5.26
N LEU A 84 4.97 -8.70 4.66
CA LEU A 84 4.86 -8.88 3.20
C LEU A 84 3.81 -7.98 2.56
N PHE A 85 2.78 -7.56 3.32
CA PHE A 85 1.72 -6.67 2.83
C PHE A 85 2.23 -5.27 2.47
N LEU A 86 3.46 -4.91 2.86
CA LEU A 86 4.09 -3.64 2.46
C LEU A 86 4.65 -3.64 1.03
N ASP A 87 4.80 -4.81 0.38
CA ASP A 87 5.28 -4.92 -1.00
C ASP A 87 4.17 -5.26 -2.02
N ILE A 88 3.02 -5.78 -1.57
CA ILE A 88 1.93 -6.23 -2.47
C ILE A 88 1.20 -5.07 -3.18
N PRO A 89 0.76 -3.99 -2.51
CA PRO A 89 -0.25 -3.08 -3.09
C PRO A 89 0.18 -2.30 -4.33
N LEU A 90 1.48 -2.18 -4.59
CA LEU A 90 1.99 -1.56 -5.83
C LEU A 90 2.01 -2.51 -7.02
N ARG A 91 1.74 -3.80 -6.80
CA ARG A 91 1.80 -4.88 -7.79
C ARG A 91 0.44 -5.50 -8.06
N CYS A 92 -0.35 -5.72 -7.03
CA CYS A 92 -1.68 -6.30 -7.15
C CYS A 92 -2.71 -5.17 -7.07
N GLY A 93 -3.07 -4.56 -8.20
CA GLY A 93 -4.03 -3.45 -8.25
C GLY A 93 -5.48 -3.89 -8.39
N THR A 94 -5.73 -5.15 -8.75
CA THR A 94 -7.07 -5.71 -8.97
C THR A 94 -7.38 -6.83 -7.97
N SER A 95 -8.67 -7.05 -7.69
CA SER A 95 -9.11 -8.16 -6.84
C SER A 95 -8.66 -9.53 -7.37
N GLU A 96 -8.61 -9.70 -8.69
CA GLU A 96 -8.10 -10.94 -9.31
C GLU A 96 -6.62 -11.18 -9.00
N GLN A 97 -5.77 -10.15 -9.13
CA GLN A 97 -4.34 -10.25 -8.80
C GLN A 97 -4.10 -10.50 -7.31
N ILE A 98 -4.94 -9.93 -6.45
CA ILE A 98 -4.89 -10.11 -4.98
C ILE A 98 -5.22 -11.57 -4.63
N GLU A 99 -6.27 -12.13 -5.22
CA GLU A 99 -6.65 -13.54 -4.99
C GLU A 99 -5.64 -14.52 -5.56
N GLU A 100 -5.12 -14.27 -6.77
CA GLU A 100 -4.06 -15.08 -7.36
C GLU A 100 -2.82 -15.09 -6.46
N TYR A 101 -2.40 -13.92 -5.97
CA TYR A 101 -1.26 -13.81 -5.07
C TYR A 101 -1.49 -14.58 -3.77
N ARG A 102 -2.67 -14.47 -3.15
CA ARG A 102 -3.03 -15.24 -1.95
C ARG A 102 -2.96 -16.75 -2.21
N GLY A 103 -3.44 -17.21 -3.37
CA GLY A 103 -3.33 -18.60 -3.79
C GLY A 103 -1.88 -19.07 -3.94
N LEU A 104 -1.01 -18.24 -4.52
CA LEU A 104 0.42 -18.52 -4.64
C LEU A 104 1.12 -18.57 -3.27
N LEU A 105 0.75 -17.72 -2.31
CA LEU A 105 1.27 -17.80 -0.94
C LEU A 105 0.91 -19.12 -0.27
N ALA A 106 -0.36 -19.54 -0.39
CA ALA A 106 -0.83 -20.79 0.19
C ALA A 106 -0.10 -22.01 -0.40
N ALA A 107 0.15 -22.00 -1.72
CA ALA A 107 0.96 -23.01 -2.39
C ALA A 107 2.43 -23.04 -1.91
N ASN A 108 2.93 -21.92 -1.36
CA ASN A 108 4.27 -21.77 -0.81
C ASN A 108 4.29 -21.77 0.73
N THR A 109 3.34 -22.47 1.36
CA THR A 109 3.25 -22.71 2.83
C THR A 109 2.88 -21.50 3.70
N MET A 110 2.47 -20.38 3.12
CA MET A 110 1.91 -19.23 3.86
C MET A 110 0.42 -19.08 3.59
N GLU A 111 -0.41 -19.55 4.51
CA GLU A 111 -1.87 -19.48 4.36
C GLU A 111 -2.46 -18.34 5.19
N PHE A 112 -3.33 -17.56 4.56
CA PHE A 112 -4.09 -16.50 5.21
C PHE A 112 -5.58 -16.73 4.99
N ALA A 113 -6.36 -16.57 6.06
CA ALA A 113 -7.80 -16.53 5.96
C ALA A 113 -8.25 -15.33 5.09
N ASP A 114 -9.32 -15.57 4.33
CA ASP A 114 -10.15 -14.60 3.61
C ASP A 114 -10.08 -13.15 4.11
N ASN A 115 -10.74 -12.99 5.25
CA ASN A 115 -10.93 -11.74 5.95
C ASN A 115 -9.62 -11.10 6.43
N HIS A 116 -8.68 -11.90 6.94
CA HIS A 116 -7.41 -11.41 7.47
C HIS A 116 -6.53 -10.87 6.34
N PHE A 117 -6.41 -11.60 5.23
CA PHE A 117 -5.64 -11.17 4.07
C PHE A 117 -6.19 -9.84 3.51
N ASN A 118 -7.50 -9.79 3.28
CA ASN A 118 -8.16 -8.59 2.77
C ASN A 118 -8.03 -7.38 3.71
N GLN A 119 -8.11 -7.60 5.02
CA GLN A 119 -7.91 -6.56 6.01
C GLN A 119 -6.48 -6.02 5.97
N MET A 120 -5.47 -6.88 6.01
CA MET A 120 -4.06 -6.47 6.01
C MET A 120 -3.69 -5.76 4.70
N TYR A 121 -4.11 -6.32 3.56
CA TYR A 121 -3.93 -5.71 2.25
C TYR A 121 -4.55 -4.31 2.18
N THR A 122 -5.78 -4.14 2.66
CA THR A 122 -6.48 -2.85 2.63
C THR A 122 -5.76 -1.79 3.48
N ILE A 123 -5.33 -2.15 4.69
CA ILE A 123 -4.59 -1.25 5.58
C ILE A 123 -3.26 -0.84 4.94
N ALA A 124 -2.49 -1.81 4.43
CA ALA A 124 -1.19 -1.57 3.81
C ALA A 124 -1.33 -0.70 2.54
N SER A 125 -2.35 -0.93 1.72
CA SER A 125 -2.64 -0.14 0.51
C SER A 125 -2.87 1.34 0.85
N ARG A 126 -3.66 1.62 1.88
CA ARG A 126 -3.94 3.00 2.33
C ARG A 126 -2.67 3.67 2.87
N TYR A 127 -1.87 2.95 3.65
CA TYR A 127 -0.60 3.45 4.17
C TYR A 127 0.39 3.75 3.05
N LEU A 128 0.53 2.86 2.06
CA LEU A 128 1.41 3.09 0.91
C LEU A 128 0.94 4.28 0.08
N GLY A 129 -0.35 4.40 -0.20
CA GLY A 129 -0.90 5.59 -0.85
C GLY A 129 -0.48 6.88 -0.13
N LEU A 130 -0.59 6.90 1.20
CA LEU A 130 -0.14 8.02 2.02
C LEU A 130 1.38 8.27 1.95
N ARG A 131 2.18 7.20 2.00
CA ARG A 131 3.66 7.25 1.88
C ARG A 131 4.07 7.85 0.55
N TYR A 132 3.47 7.42 -0.56
CA TYR A 132 3.78 7.93 -1.90
C TYR A 132 3.31 9.37 -2.13
N MET A 133 2.12 9.74 -1.65
CA MET A 133 1.68 11.15 -1.66
C MET A 133 2.61 12.06 -0.84
N SER A 134 3.38 11.49 0.08
CA SER A 134 4.33 12.21 0.93
C SER A 134 5.78 12.11 0.44
N LYS A 135 6.11 11.29 -0.58
CA LYS A 135 7.44 11.28 -1.20
C LYS A 135 7.56 12.55 -2.06
N GLN A 136 8.67 13.29 -1.93
CA GLN A 136 8.94 14.43 -2.81
C GLN A 136 9.21 13.91 -4.22
N VAL A 137 8.63 14.56 -5.23
CA VAL A 137 9.26 14.61 -6.55
C VAL A 137 10.41 15.59 -6.36
N VAL A 138 11.64 15.07 -6.25
CA VAL A 138 12.86 15.89 -6.29
C VAL A 138 13.13 16.24 -7.74
#